data_AF-A0A2D6NEN9-F1
#
_entry.id   AF-A0A2D6NEN9-F1
#
_cell.length_a   1.000
_cell.length_b   1.000
_cell.length_c   1.000
_cell.angle_alpha   90.00
_cell.angle_beta   90.00
_cell.angle_gamma   90.00
#
_symmetry.space_group_name_H-M   'P 1'
#
loop_
_entity.id
_entity.type
_entity.pdbx_description
1 polymer ?
#
loop_
_entity_poly.entity_id
_entity_poly.type
_entity_poly.pdbx_seq_one_letter_code
_entity_poly.pdbx_strand_id
1 'polypeptide(L)'
;MKWIQTSIIICLIVIIGALLNIAFQNQVSIPIKISSGVERLSPEDHIKEENIKVYEDKVIINIQNPQWAGFTNTNSMDPIIDEYANSIQIIPVKEEEIHIGDIVSYESDYAEGRIIHRVVFVEKDEFGTYYYIKGDNNIFRDPGRIRFEQIRRVTVGILY
;
A
#
# COMPACT_ATOMS: atom_id res chain seq x y z
N MET A 1 15.74 30.87 66.05
CA MET A 1 16.04 29.60 65.33
C MET A 1 14.82 28.93 64.71
N LYS A 2 13.70 28.71 65.44
CA LYS A 2 12.50 28.04 64.88
C LYS A 2 11.87 28.75 63.66
N TRP A 3 11.79 30.09 63.67
CA TRP A 3 11.22 30.89 62.57
C TRP A 3 11.98 30.78 61.24
N ILE A 4 13.30 30.57 61.30
CA ILE A 4 14.15 30.38 60.11
C ILE A 4 13.87 29.01 59.49
N GLN A 5 13.70 27.97 60.31
CA GLN A 5 13.34 26.63 59.83
C GLN A 5 11.95 26.60 59.19
N THR A 6 10.96 27.27 59.78
CA THR A 6 9.62 27.35 59.20
C THR A 6 9.62 28.08 57.85
N SER A 7 10.41 29.15 57.73
CA SER A 7 10.51 29.92 56.48
C SER A 7 11.19 29.12 55.36
N ILE A 8 12.20 28.31 55.69
CA ILE A 8 12.89 27.43 54.73
C ILE A 8 11.94 26.35 54.20
N ILE A 9 11.13 25.74 55.09
CA ILE A 9 10.16 24.71 54.71
C ILE A 9 9.10 25.28 53.76
N ILE A 10 8.59 26.48 54.03
CA ILE A 10 7.61 27.14 53.17
C ILE A 10 8.21 27.43 51.78
N CYS A 11 9.44 27.95 51.72
CA CYS A 11 10.13 28.14 50.43
C CYS A 11 10.30 26.84 49.65
N LEU A 12 10.66 25.74 50.32
CA LEU A 12 10.80 24.42 49.69
C LEU A 12 9.49 23.93 49.09
N ILE A 13 8.36 24.09 49.81
CA ILE A 13 7.04 23.71 49.32
C ILE A 13 6.65 24.53 48.09
N VAL A 14 6.93 25.85 48.09
CA VAL A 14 6.65 26.72 46.94
C VAL A 14 7.51 26.35 45.73
N ILE A 15 8.79 26.04 45.94
CA ILE A 15 9.71 25.60 44.87
C ILE A 15 9.24 24.27 44.27
N ILE A 16 8.87 23.30 45.11
CA ILE A 16 8.36 22.00 44.66
C ILE A 16 7.06 22.18 43.88
N GLY A 17 6.14 23.02 44.37
CA GLY A 17 4.89 23.35 43.69
C GLY A 17 5.12 24.01 42.32
N ALA A 18 6.08 24.93 42.23
CA ALA A 18 6.44 25.59 40.97
C ALA A 18 7.08 24.61 39.97
N LEU A 19 7.96 23.71 40.44
CA LEU A 19 8.58 22.68 39.60
C LEU A 19 7.55 21.67 39.07
N LEU A 20 6.59 21.27 39.91
CA LEU A 20 5.48 20.39 39.50
C LEU A 20 4.58 21.08 38.46
N ASN A 21 4.32 22.38 38.61
CA ASN A 21 3.50 23.14 37.65
C ASN A 21 4.20 23.26 36.28
N ILE A 22 5.51 23.52 36.26
CA ILE A 22 6.31 23.55 35.03
C ILE A 22 6.31 22.17 34.34
N ALA A 23 6.44 21.09 35.11
CA ALA A 23 6.38 19.73 34.58
C ALA A 23 5.00 19.38 33.98
N PHE A 24 3.91 19.89 34.57
CA PHE A 24 2.54 19.70 34.06
C PHE A 24 2.18 20.61 32.87
N GLN A 25 2.73 21.84 32.81
CA GLN A 25 2.57 22.77 31.68
C GLN A 25 3.28 22.28 30.42
N ASN A 26 4.39 21.57 30.59
CA ASN A 26 5.07 20.89 29.50
C ASN A 26 4.30 19.63 29.11
N GLN A 27 3.21 19.82 28.35
CA GLN A 27 2.56 18.74 27.62
C GLN A 27 3.58 18.13 26.66
N VAL A 28 4.29 17.10 27.10
CA VAL A 28 5.06 16.24 26.20
C VAL A 28 4.03 15.51 25.35
N SER A 29 3.72 16.11 24.22
CA SER A 29 2.96 15.46 23.16
C SER A 29 3.90 14.42 22.53
N ILE A 30 3.75 13.17 22.96
CA ILE A 30 4.30 12.05 22.21
C ILE A 30 3.35 11.89 21.02
N PRO A 31 3.79 12.09 19.76
CA PRO A 31 2.95 11.76 18.63
C PRO A 31 2.76 10.25 18.62
N ILE A 32 1.66 9.78 19.22
CA ILE A 32 1.23 8.39 19.08
C ILE A 32 0.79 8.27 17.62
N LYS A 33 1.65 7.66 16.79
CA LYS A 33 1.28 7.24 15.44
C LYS A 33 0.29 6.06 15.59
N ILE A 34 -0.96 6.35 15.92
CA ILE A 34 -2.04 5.37 15.91
C ILE A 34 -2.31 5.09 14.43
N SER A 35 -1.57 4.14 13.86
CA SER A 35 -1.96 3.51 12.60
C SER A 35 -3.24 2.72 12.90
N SER A 36 -4.40 3.34 12.64
CA SER A 36 -5.71 2.71 12.85
C SER A 36 -6.03 1.66 11.79
N GLY A 37 -5.18 1.50 10.76
CA GLY A 37 -5.29 0.47 9.73
C GLY A 37 -4.23 -0.62 9.88
N VAL A 38 -4.60 -1.85 9.52
CA VAL A 38 -3.64 -2.92 9.23
C VAL A 38 -3.01 -2.60 7.87
N GLU A 39 -1.69 -2.39 7.85
CA GLU A 39 -0.92 -2.19 6.62
C GLU A 39 -1.15 -3.36 5.65
N ARG A 40 -1.38 -3.05 4.37
CA ARG A 40 -1.56 -4.05 3.32
C ARG A 40 -0.61 -3.74 2.16
N LEU A 41 -0.20 -4.81 1.47
CA LEU A 41 0.61 -4.68 0.26
C LEU A 41 -0.11 -3.78 -0.75
N SER A 42 0.59 -2.75 -1.19
CA SER A 42 0.10 -1.78 -2.17
C SER A 42 0.99 -1.83 -3.41
N PRO A 43 0.45 -1.55 -4.61
CA PRO A 43 1.25 -1.53 -5.84
C PRO A 43 2.40 -0.52 -5.77
N GLU A 44 3.43 -0.74 -6.58
CA GLU A 44 4.49 0.25 -6.77
C GLU A 44 3.98 1.47 -7.57
N ASP A 45 4.71 2.59 -7.46
CA ASP A 45 4.45 3.79 -8.26
C ASP A 45 4.93 3.62 -9.71
N HIS A 46 4.07 3.02 -10.54
CA HIS A 46 4.31 2.82 -11.97
C HIS A 46 4.11 4.09 -12.82
N ILE A 47 3.44 5.12 -12.27
CA ILE A 47 3.12 6.35 -13.00
C ILE A 47 3.47 7.55 -12.13
N LYS A 48 4.66 8.11 -12.41
CA LYS A 48 5.07 9.39 -11.82
C LYS A 48 4.01 10.47 -12.03
N GLU A 49 3.78 11.26 -10.98
CA GLU A 49 2.78 12.33 -10.95
C GLU A 49 2.89 13.30 -12.14
N GLU A 50 4.11 13.62 -12.58
CA GLU A 50 4.38 14.48 -13.74
C GLU A 50 3.74 14.00 -15.06
N ASN A 51 3.42 12.70 -15.16
CA ASN A 51 2.75 12.10 -16.31
C ASN A 51 1.23 12.20 -16.25
N ILE A 52 0.66 12.62 -15.12
CA ILE A 52 -0.78 12.76 -14.89
C ILE A 52 -1.14 14.25 -15.04
N LYS A 53 -1.98 14.56 -16.03
CA LYS A 53 -2.42 15.94 -16.31
C LYS A 53 -3.93 16.01 -16.21
N VAL A 54 -4.41 16.85 -15.31
CA VAL A 54 -5.84 17.10 -15.11
C VAL A 54 -6.19 18.46 -15.71
N TYR A 55 -7.19 18.45 -16.59
CA TYR A 55 -7.77 19.63 -17.21
C TYR A 55 -9.26 19.73 -16.82
N GLU A 56 -9.92 20.81 -17.22
CA GLU A 56 -11.34 21.04 -16.93
C GLU A 56 -12.25 19.93 -17.50
N ASP A 57 -11.91 19.39 -18.67
CA ASP A 57 -12.74 18.47 -19.44
C ASP A 57 -12.16 17.05 -19.56
N LYS A 58 -10.93 16.81 -19.09
CA LYS A 58 -10.24 15.53 -19.27
C LYS A 58 -9.10 15.30 -18.30
N VAL A 59 -8.75 14.03 -18.15
CA VAL A 59 -7.50 13.57 -17.53
C VAL A 59 -6.65 12.89 -18.61
N ILE A 60 -5.36 13.25 -18.69
CA ILE A 60 -4.40 12.63 -19.60
C ILE A 60 -3.32 11.96 -18.75
N ILE A 61 -3.16 10.66 -18.93
CA ILE A 61 -2.11 9.86 -18.31
C ILE A 61 -1.12 9.45 -19.41
N ASN A 62 0.11 9.95 -19.33
CA ASN A 62 1.14 9.67 -20.33
C ASN A 62 1.93 8.42 -19.95
N ILE A 63 1.58 7.29 -20.56
CA ILE A 63 2.23 5.99 -20.35
C ILE A 63 2.49 5.30 -21.67
N GLN A 64 3.48 4.40 -21.70
CA GLN A 64 3.81 3.64 -22.91
C GLN A 64 2.89 2.43 -23.06
N ASN A 65 2.37 2.26 -24.28
CA ASN A 65 1.54 1.12 -24.68
C ASN A 65 0.37 0.78 -23.71
N PRO A 66 -0.49 1.75 -23.36
CA PRO A 66 -1.58 1.53 -22.43
C PRO A 66 -2.55 0.46 -22.96
N GLN A 67 -2.99 -0.40 -22.06
CA GLN A 67 -4.01 -1.42 -22.31
C GLN A 67 -5.22 -1.14 -21.44
N TRP A 68 -6.40 -1.34 -22.00
CA TRP A 68 -7.67 -1.30 -21.27
C TRP A 68 -8.18 -2.73 -21.02
N ALA A 69 -8.79 -2.94 -19.86
CA ALA A 69 -9.48 -4.20 -19.55
C ALA A 69 -10.69 -3.95 -18.63
N GLY A 70 -11.77 -4.69 -18.89
CA GLY A 70 -12.89 -4.89 -17.96
C GLY A 70 -12.82 -6.28 -17.29
N PHE A 71 -13.78 -6.58 -16.42
CA PHE A 71 -13.70 -7.73 -15.52
C PHE A 71 -14.98 -8.56 -15.49
N THR A 72 -14.82 -9.85 -15.20
CA THR A 72 -15.94 -10.76 -14.90
C THR A 72 -16.19 -10.75 -13.38
N ASN A 73 -17.45 -10.81 -12.96
CA ASN A 73 -17.83 -10.86 -11.54
C ASN A 73 -17.45 -12.20 -10.88
N THR A 74 -16.20 -12.32 -10.43
CA THR A 74 -15.71 -13.49 -9.67
C THR A 74 -15.68 -13.25 -8.16
N ASN A 75 -15.84 -11.98 -7.72
CA ASN A 75 -15.66 -11.51 -6.34
C ASN A 75 -14.25 -11.74 -5.75
N SER A 76 -13.26 -12.20 -6.54
CA SER A 76 -11.94 -12.57 -6.01
C SER A 76 -11.04 -11.37 -5.70
N MET A 77 -11.34 -10.22 -6.30
CA MET A 77 -10.62 -8.97 -6.12
C MET A 77 -11.41 -7.92 -5.32
N ASP A 78 -12.53 -8.31 -4.71
CA ASP A 78 -13.26 -7.42 -3.82
C ASP A 78 -12.37 -6.95 -2.65
N PRO A 79 -12.52 -5.71 -2.18
CA PRO A 79 -13.44 -4.68 -2.67
C PRO A 79 -12.84 -3.80 -3.78
N ILE A 80 -11.70 -4.19 -4.36
CA ILE A 80 -10.90 -3.31 -5.21
C ILE A 80 -11.35 -3.37 -6.67
N ILE A 81 -11.74 -4.53 -7.18
CA ILE A 81 -12.16 -4.68 -8.58
C ILE A 81 -13.44 -5.53 -8.63
N ASP A 82 -14.44 -5.06 -9.38
CA ASP A 82 -15.68 -5.77 -9.70
C ASP A 82 -16.07 -5.52 -11.18
N GLU A 83 -17.14 -6.13 -11.68
CA GLU A 83 -17.52 -6.24 -13.10
C GLU A 83 -17.73 -4.91 -13.85
N TYR A 84 -18.03 -3.82 -13.14
CA TYR A 84 -18.21 -2.49 -13.74
C TYR A 84 -16.95 -1.63 -13.71
N ALA A 85 -15.92 -2.07 -12.96
CA ALA A 85 -14.64 -1.38 -12.94
C ALA A 85 -13.90 -1.57 -14.27
N ASN A 86 -13.10 -0.58 -14.62
CA ASN A 86 -12.20 -0.62 -15.76
C ASN A 86 -10.77 -0.44 -15.24
N SER A 87 -9.81 -1.09 -15.89
CA SER A 87 -8.40 -0.86 -15.60
C SER A 87 -7.65 -0.28 -16.77
N ILE A 88 -6.66 0.55 -16.42
CA ILE A 88 -5.57 0.92 -17.29
C ILE A 88 -4.36 0.10 -16.86
N GLN A 89 -3.71 -0.54 -17.82
CA GLN A 89 -2.61 -1.46 -17.58
C GLN A 89 -1.44 -1.17 -18.53
N ILE A 90 -0.24 -1.53 -18.12
CA ILE A 90 0.97 -1.49 -18.96
C ILE A 90 1.49 -2.90 -19.22
N ILE A 91 2.22 -3.09 -20.32
CA ILE A 91 2.90 -4.36 -20.60
C ILE A 91 4.31 -4.27 -20.00
N PRO A 92 4.63 -5.07 -18.97
CA PRO A 92 5.97 -5.09 -18.40
C PRO A 92 6.96 -5.66 -19.42
N VAL A 93 8.15 -5.08 -19.52
CA VAL A 93 9.18 -5.52 -20.49
C VAL A 93 10.25 -6.39 -19.85
N LYS A 94 10.34 -6.42 -18.52
CA LYS A 94 11.32 -7.19 -17.76
C LYS A 94 10.82 -7.54 -16.35
N GLU A 95 11.43 -8.54 -15.74
CA GLU A 95 11.04 -9.09 -14.43
C GLU A 95 11.11 -8.03 -13.32
N GLU A 96 12.07 -7.10 -13.40
CA GLU A 96 12.30 -6.04 -12.41
C GLU A 96 11.23 -4.95 -12.42
N GLU A 97 10.25 -5.02 -13.32
CA GLU A 97 9.10 -4.10 -13.32
C GLU A 97 7.91 -4.66 -12.53
N ILE A 98 8.02 -5.88 -12.01
CA ILE A 98 6.97 -6.52 -11.22
C ILE A 98 7.37 -6.55 -9.74
N HIS A 99 6.54 -5.94 -8.91
CA HIS A 99 6.84 -5.75 -7.50
C HIS A 99 5.77 -6.37 -6.60
N ILE A 100 6.16 -6.65 -5.35
CA ILE A 100 5.20 -7.10 -4.33
C ILE A 100 4.14 -6.01 -4.16
N GLY A 101 2.87 -6.41 -4.20
CA GLY A 101 1.74 -5.52 -4.10
C GLY A 101 1.13 -5.11 -5.44
N ASP A 102 1.82 -5.31 -6.57
CA ASP A 102 1.26 -5.04 -7.88
C ASP A 102 0.05 -5.93 -8.18
N ILE A 103 -0.96 -5.37 -8.85
CA ILE A 103 -2.06 -6.16 -9.41
C ILE A 103 -1.70 -6.47 -10.85
N VAL A 104 -1.58 -7.75 -11.18
CA VAL A 104 -1.15 -8.19 -12.51
C VAL A 104 -2.19 -9.08 -13.15
N SER A 105 -2.32 -8.96 -14.47
CA SER A 105 -3.03 -9.94 -15.27
C SER A 105 -2.06 -11.00 -15.78
N TYR A 106 -2.42 -12.26 -15.65
CA TYR A 106 -1.56 -13.39 -15.97
C TYR A 106 -2.36 -14.59 -16.52
N GLU A 107 -1.65 -15.51 -17.16
CA GLU A 107 -2.20 -16.79 -17.63
C GLU A 107 -1.70 -17.92 -16.73
N SER A 108 -2.63 -18.71 -16.20
CA SER A 108 -2.33 -19.82 -15.29
C SER A 108 -2.23 -21.13 -16.05
N ASP A 109 -1.35 -22.03 -15.61
CA ASP A 109 -1.35 -23.42 -16.09
C ASP A 109 -2.52 -24.24 -15.51
N TYR A 110 -3.23 -23.70 -14.52
CA TYR A 110 -4.27 -24.40 -13.76
C TYR A 110 -5.70 -23.93 -14.09
N ALA A 111 -5.85 -22.88 -14.89
CA ALA A 111 -7.15 -22.32 -15.24
C ALA A 111 -7.10 -21.64 -16.61
N GLU A 112 -8.21 -21.73 -17.34
CA GLU A 112 -8.33 -21.10 -18.65
C GLU A 112 -8.64 -19.60 -18.52
N GLY A 113 -8.10 -18.82 -19.46
CA GLY A 113 -8.33 -17.38 -19.55
C GLY A 113 -7.30 -16.55 -18.79
N ARG A 114 -7.51 -15.23 -18.80
CA ARG A 114 -6.63 -14.26 -18.15
C ARG A 114 -7.18 -13.93 -16.77
N ILE A 115 -6.38 -14.19 -15.75
CA ILE A 115 -6.70 -13.94 -14.35
C ILE A 115 -6.05 -12.62 -13.95
N ILE A 116 -6.66 -11.86 -13.03
CA ILE A 116 -6.07 -10.65 -12.47
C ILE A 116 -6.05 -10.73 -10.95
N HIS A 117 -4.88 -10.71 -10.34
CA HIS A 117 -4.72 -10.82 -8.89
C HIS A 117 -3.45 -10.09 -8.41
N ARG A 118 -3.27 -9.97 -7.09
CA ARG A 118 -2.14 -9.23 -6.49
C ARG A 118 -0.92 -10.12 -6.29
N VAL A 119 0.26 -9.63 -6.67
CA VAL A 119 1.54 -10.23 -6.33
C VAL A 119 1.76 -10.12 -4.82
N VAL A 120 1.88 -11.26 -4.14
CA VAL A 120 2.09 -11.31 -2.68
C VAL A 120 3.50 -11.77 -2.30
N PHE A 121 4.27 -12.27 -3.28
CA PHE A 121 5.62 -12.75 -3.07
C PHE A 121 6.39 -12.77 -4.39
N VAL A 122 7.68 -12.46 -4.33
CA VAL A 122 8.62 -12.51 -5.46
C VAL A 122 9.90 -13.17 -4.98
N GLU A 123 10.41 -14.15 -5.73
CA GLU A 123 11.70 -14.77 -5.45
C GLU A 123 12.32 -15.32 -6.74
N LYS A 124 13.59 -15.73 -6.69
CA LYS A 124 14.31 -16.30 -7.83
C LYS A 124 14.69 -17.75 -7.54
N ASP A 125 14.60 -18.58 -8.57
CA ASP A 125 15.17 -19.93 -8.58
C ASP A 125 16.02 -20.16 -9.84
N GLU A 126 16.41 -21.40 -10.10
CA GLU A 126 17.24 -21.77 -11.26
C GLU A 126 16.56 -21.50 -12.62
N PHE A 127 15.24 -21.30 -12.64
CA PHE A 127 14.44 -21.01 -13.84
C PHE A 127 14.10 -19.52 -13.99
N GLY A 128 14.67 -18.64 -13.16
CA GLY A 128 14.42 -17.20 -13.18
C GLY A 128 13.49 -16.73 -12.07
N THR A 129 12.88 -15.55 -12.25
CA THR A 129 11.98 -14.99 -11.24
C THR A 129 10.65 -15.74 -11.24
N TYR A 130 10.08 -15.94 -10.06
CA TYR A 130 8.73 -16.43 -9.89
C TYR A 130 7.93 -15.61 -8.88
N TYR A 131 6.62 -15.66 -9.06
CA TYR A 131 5.65 -14.86 -8.32
C TYR A 131 4.61 -15.79 -7.67
N TYR A 132 4.24 -15.50 -6.43
CA TYR A 132 2.95 -15.96 -5.90
C TYR A 132 1.95 -14.83 -5.99
N ILE A 133 0.77 -15.16 -6.51
CA ILE A 133 -0.29 -14.21 -6.76
C ILE A 133 -1.54 -14.67 -6.00
N LYS A 134 -2.38 -13.73 -5.57
CA LYS A 134 -3.57 -13.99 -4.79
C LYS A 134 -4.63 -12.92 -5.02
N GLY A 135 -5.88 -13.34 -5.18
CA GLY A 135 -7.02 -12.42 -5.14
C GLY A 135 -7.17 -11.74 -3.79
N ASP A 136 -7.46 -10.44 -3.78
CA ASP A 136 -7.55 -9.66 -2.54
C ASP A 136 -8.61 -10.20 -1.58
N ASN A 137 -9.71 -10.76 -2.12
CA ASN A 137 -10.78 -11.38 -1.35
C ASN A 137 -10.60 -12.90 -1.14
N ASN A 138 -9.58 -13.53 -1.72
CA ASN A 138 -9.36 -14.96 -1.55
C ASN A 138 -8.75 -15.26 -0.17
N ILE A 139 -8.99 -16.46 0.38
CA ILE A 139 -8.30 -16.91 1.61
C ILE A 139 -6.90 -17.42 1.28
N PHE A 140 -6.78 -18.17 0.18
CA PHE A 140 -5.55 -18.81 -0.26
C PHE A 140 -4.99 -18.11 -1.49
N ARG A 141 -3.66 -18.27 -1.68
CA ARG A 141 -3.00 -17.89 -2.93
C ARG A 141 -3.41 -18.79 -4.08
N ASP A 142 -3.20 -18.31 -5.28
CA ASP A 142 -3.40 -19.08 -6.49
C ASP A 142 -2.39 -20.24 -6.56
N PRO A 143 -2.74 -21.35 -7.23
CA PRO A 143 -1.86 -22.50 -7.34
C PRO A 143 -0.64 -22.21 -8.23
N GLY A 144 0.50 -22.81 -7.86
CA GLY A 144 1.72 -22.82 -8.66
C GLY A 144 2.62 -21.59 -8.49
N ARG A 145 3.76 -21.64 -9.19
CA ARG A 145 4.69 -20.53 -9.34
C ARG A 145 4.41 -19.86 -10.67
N ILE A 146 4.06 -18.58 -10.65
CA ILE A 146 3.84 -17.82 -11.89
C ILE A 146 5.19 -17.30 -12.37
N ARG A 147 5.49 -17.46 -13.65
CA ARG A 147 6.72 -16.96 -14.29
C ARG A 147 6.47 -15.64 -15.01
N PHE A 148 7.53 -14.91 -15.32
CA PHE A 148 7.42 -13.62 -16.02
C PHE A 148 6.69 -13.78 -17.36
N GLU A 149 6.94 -14.85 -18.09
CA GLU A 149 6.31 -15.15 -19.38
C GLU A 149 4.80 -15.43 -19.27
N GLN A 150 4.29 -15.69 -18.06
CA GLN A 150 2.86 -15.84 -17.79
C GLN A 150 2.21 -14.51 -17.44
N ILE A 151 2.97 -13.52 -16.97
CA ILE A 151 2.48 -12.17 -16.69
C ILE A 151 2.28 -11.44 -18.01
N ARG A 152 1.10 -10.85 -18.18
CA ARG A 152 0.72 -10.15 -19.40
C ARG A 152 0.72 -8.64 -19.22
N ARG A 153 0.24 -8.16 -18.06
CA ARG A 153 0.05 -6.71 -17.81
C ARG A 153 0.11 -6.40 -16.32
N VAL A 154 0.55 -5.18 -16.00
CA VAL A 154 0.50 -4.59 -14.65
C VAL A 154 -0.58 -3.51 -14.63
N THR A 155 -1.46 -3.54 -13.63
CA THR A 155 -2.51 -2.53 -13.45
C THR A 155 -1.93 -1.27 -12.82
N VAL A 156 -2.17 -0.14 -13.48
CA VAL A 156 -1.64 1.18 -13.08
C VAL A 156 -2.74 2.19 -12.79
N GLY A 157 -4.00 1.84 -13.09
CA GLY A 157 -5.17 2.64 -12.73
C GLY A 157 -6.42 1.78 -12.71
N ILE A 158 -7.34 2.08 -11.80
CA ILE A 158 -8.68 1.49 -11.71
C ILE A 158 -9.68 2.64 -11.75
N LEU A 159 -10.67 2.51 -12.63
CA LEU A 159 -11.71 3.51 -12.89
C LEU A 159 -13.06 2.85 -12.58
N TYR A 160 -13.82 3.46 -11.67
CA TYR A 160 -15.16 3.03 -11.28
C TYR A 160 -16.23 3.91 -11.92
#